data_AF-A0A7S0RC42-F1
#
_entry.id   AF-A0A7S0RC42-F1
#
_cell.length_a   1.000
_cell.length_b   1.000
_cell.length_c   1.000
_cell.angle_alpha   90.00
_cell.angle_beta   90.00
_cell.angle_gamma   90.00
#
_symmetry.space_group_name_H-M   'P 1'
#
loop_
_entity.id
_entity.type
_entity.pdbx_description
1 polymer ?
#
loop_
_entity_poly.entity_id
_entity_poly.type
_entity_poly.pdbx_seq_one_letter_code
_entity_poly.pdbx_strand_id
1 'polypeptide(L)'
;VSFRDDLKKLYGMLGADNKKVMFLFTDAHVADEGFLELINNMLTSGMVPALYDDGEKDGLVNSVRSEVEKKGLLATKESCWAYYVQKCRNNLHVVLARSPVGETL
;
A
#
# COMPACT_ATOMS: atom_id res chain seq x y z
N VAL A 1 2.17 -9.15 -17.15
CA VAL A 1 1.91 -7.95 -16.32
C VAL A 1 1.79 -8.43 -14.90
N SER A 2 2.68 -8.00 -14.00
CA SER A 2 2.74 -8.54 -12.64
C SER A 2 1.80 -7.78 -11.72
N PHE A 3 1.07 -8.46 -10.85
CA PHE A 3 0.25 -7.83 -9.80
C PHE A 3 1.07 -6.85 -8.94
N ARG A 4 2.37 -7.11 -8.77
CA ARG A 4 3.30 -6.19 -8.09
C ARG A 4 3.40 -4.82 -8.78
N ASP A 5 3.35 -4.77 -10.11
CA ASP A 5 3.40 -3.50 -10.85
C ASP A 5 2.12 -2.69 -10.62
N ASP A 6 0.98 -3.36 -10.52
CA ASP A 6 -0.30 -2.71 -10.22
C ASP A 6 -0.35 -2.22 -8.77
N LEU A 7 0.25 -2.95 -7.83
CA LEU A 7 0.46 -2.47 -6.47
C LEU A 7 1.36 -1.23 -6.45
N LYS A 8 2.48 -1.21 -7.20
CA LYS A 8 3.34 -0.02 -7.29
C LYS A 8 2.55 1.20 -7.78
N LYS A 9 1.72 1.04 -8.81
CA LYS A 9 0.83 2.13 -9.29
C LYS A 9 -0.16 2.57 -8.20
N LEU A 10 -0.80 1.62 -7.53
CA LEU A 10 -1.73 1.91 -6.41
C LEU A 10 -1.03 2.74 -5.33
N TYR A 11 0.13 2.29 -4.84
CA TYR A 11 0.90 3.02 -3.82
C TYR A 11 1.40 4.37 -4.31
N GLY A 12 1.74 4.53 -5.59
CA GLY A 12 2.02 5.83 -6.18
C GLY A 12 0.84 6.79 -6.09
N MET A 13 -0.38 6.32 -6.39
CA MET A 13 -1.60 7.12 -6.24
C MET A 13 -1.90 7.47 -4.78
N LEU A 14 -1.68 6.53 -3.86
CA LEU A 14 -1.93 6.71 -2.43
C LEU A 14 -0.92 7.68 -1.80
N GLY A 15 0.36 7.54 -2.12
CA GLY A 15 1.46 8.27 -1.50
C GLY A 15 1.80 9.58 -2.21
N ALA A 16 2.12 9.53 -3.50
CA ALA A 16 2.57 10.69 -4.26
C ALA A 16 1.41 11.62 -4.62
N ASP A 17 0.34 11.07 -5.20
CA ASP A 17 -0.84 11.86 -5.60
C ASP A 17 -1.76 12.19 -4.42
N ASN A 18 -1.56 11.57 -3.26
CA ASN A 18 -2.41 11.69 -2.08
C ASN A 18 -3.90 11.43 -2.37
N LYS A 19 -4.20 10.48 -3.26
CA LYS A 19 -5.57 10.10 -3.65
C LYS A 19 -6.09 9.01 -2.73
N LYS A 20 -7.33 9.17 -2.26
CA LYS A 20 -8.05 8.10 -1.57
C LYS A 20 -8.50 7.06 -2.61
N VAL A 21 -8.08 5.82 -2.43
CA VAL A 21 -8.36 4.72 -3.35
C VAL A 21 -9.01 3.57 -2.60
N MET A 22 -10.05 3.00 -3.20
CA MET A 22 -10.68 1.77 -2.74
C MET A 22 -10.17 0.59 -3.59
N PHE A 23 -9.65 -0.43 -2.92
CA PHE A 23 -9.19 -1.67 -3.52
C PHE A 23 -10.25 -2.76 -3.28
N LEU A 24 -11.01 -3.08 -4.34
CA LEU A 24 -12.05 -4.11 -4.33
C LEU A 24 -11.47 -5.44 -4.78
N PHE A 25 -11.73 -6.50 -4.02
CA PHE A 25 -11.44 -7.87 -4.44
C PHE A 25 -12.60 -8.81 -4.10
N THR A 26 -12.69 -9.91 -4.83
CA THR A 26 -13.77 -10.90 -4.75
C THR A 26 -13.23 -12.25 -4.29
N ASP A 27 -14.12 -13.17 -3.92
CA ASP A 27 -13.77 -14.54 -3.51
C ASP A 27 -12.91 -15.30 -4.53
N ALA A 28 -13.08 -15.02 -5.84
CA ALA A 28 -12.24 -15.61 -6.88
C ALA A 28 -10.74 -15.31 -6.71
N HIS A 29 -10.38 -14.17 -6.13
CA HIS A 29 -8.98 -13.81 -5.84
C HIS A 29 -8.51 -14.35 -4.48
N VAL A 30 -9.43 -14.72 -3.58
CA VAL A 30 -9.14 -15.30 -2.26
C VAL A 30 -8.60 -16.73 -2.37
N ALA A 31 -8.96 -17.44 -3.45
CA ALA A 31 -8.48 -18.80 -3.69
C ALA A 31 -6.96 -18.88 -3.95
N ASP A 32 -6.30 -17.75 -4.23
CA ASP A 32 -4.85 -17.65 -4.35
C ASP A 32 -4.23 -17.25 -3.00
N GLU A 33 -3.53 -18.20 -2.36
CA GLU A 33 -2.85 -17.96 -1.07
C GLU A 33 -1.86 -16.79 -1.15
N GLY A 34 -1.18 -16.61 -2.29
CA GLY A 34 -0.26 -15.50 -2.50
C GLY A 34 -0.97 -14.14 -2.49
N PHE A 35 -2.20 -14.09 -3.00
CA PHE A 35 -3.00 -12.87 -2.97
C PHE A 35 -3.44 -12.54 -1.53
N LEU A 36 -3.85 -13.54 -0.75
CA LEU A 36 -4.22 -13.34 0.65
C LEU A 36 -3.06 -12.86 1.52
N GLU A 37 -1.85 -13.39 1.30
CA GLU A 37 -0.65 -12.92 2.00
C GLU A 37 -0.37 -11.44 1.70
N LEU A 38 -0.55 -11.02 0.44
CA LEU A 38 -0.37 -9.63 0.04
C LEU A 38 -1.41 -8.73 0.71
N ILE A 39 -2.69 -9.14 0.75
CA ILE A 39 -3.75 -8.40 1.45
C ILE A 39 -3.46 -8.31 2.96
N ASN A 40 -3.04 -9.41 3.58
CA ASN A 40 -2.67 -9.40 5.00
C ASN A 40 -1.54 -8.42 5.31
N ASN A 41 -0.52 -8.37 4.45
CA ASN A 41 0.55 -7.39 4.54
C ASN A 41 0.03 -5.95 4.35
N MET A 42 -0.83 -5.71 3.36
CA MET A 42 -1.43 -4.38 3.17
C MET A 42 -2.26 -3.92 4.37
N LEU A 43 -2.99 -4.82 5.03
CA LEU A 43 -3.79 -4.52 6.22
C LEU A 43 -2.95 -4.33 7.48
N THR A 44 -1.90 -5.15 7.65
CA THR A 44 -1.08 -5.19 8.88
C THR A 44 0.02 -4.14 8.84
N SER A 45 0.85 -4.12 7.80
CA SER A 45 1.99 -3.20 7.67
C SER A 45 1.66 -1.94 6.87
N GLY A 46 0.51 -1.86 6.21
CA GLY A 46 0.16 -0.72 5.34
C GLY A 46 0.96 -0.68 4.03
N MET A 47 1.80 -1.69 3.78
CA MET A 47 2.66 -1.83 2.60
C MET A 47 3.05 -3.29 2.42
N VAL A 48 3.17 -3.73 1.17
CA VAL A 48 3.69 -5.07 0.83
C VAL A 48 5.23 -5.11 0.99
N PRO A 49 5.79 -6.11 1.70
CA PRO A 49 7.24 -6.33 1.81
C PRO A 49 7.91 -6.54 0.45
N ALA A 50 9.14 -6.05 0.31
CA ALA A 50 9.93 -6.17 -0.91
C ALA A 50 9.21 -5.70 -2.20
N LEU A 51 8.20 -4.82 -2.06
CA LEU A 51 7.53 -4.22 -3.21
C LEU A 51 8.45 -3.25 -3.96
N TYR A 52 9.25 -2.49 -3.21
CA TYR A 52 10.20 -1.51 -3.73
C TYR A 52 11.64 -1.95 -3.47
N ASP A 53 12.49 -1.76 -4.46
CA ASP A 53 13.94 -1.81 -4.26
C ASP A 53 14.42 -0.56 -3.51
N ASP A 54 15.67 -0.58 -3.05
CA ASP A 54 16.19 0.51 -2.23
C ASP A 54 16.33 1.84 -3.01
N GLY A 55 16.50 1.79 -4.33
CA GLY A 55 16.53 2.99 -5.18
C GLY A 55 15.15 3.62 -5.34
N GLU A 56 14.13 2.80 -5.56
CA GLU A 56 12.72 3.23 -5.60
C GLU A 56 12.29 3.82 -4.26
N LYS A 57 12.67 3.18 -3.14
CA LYS A 57 12.40 3.72 -1.80
C LYS A 57 13.03 5.10 -1.61
N ASP A 58 14.25 5.32 -2.08
CA ASP A 58 14.90 6.63 -1.99
C ASP A 58 14.13 7.70 -2.79
N GLY A 59 13.64 7.36 -3.97
CA GLY A 59 12.75 8.24 -4.74
C GLY A 59 11.48 8.62 -3.97
N LEU A 60 10.81 7.64 -3.37
CA LEU A 60 9.59 7.85 -2.59
C LEU A 60 9.85 8.66 -1.31
N VAL A 61 10.92 8.36 -0.57
CA VAL A 61 11.35 9.13 0.61
C VAL A 61 11.59 10.59 0.25
N ASN A 62 12.29 10.85 -0.85
CA ASN A 62 12.55 12.21 -1.32
C ASN A 62 11.25 12.95 -1.68
N SER A 63 10.25 12.25 -2.23
CA SER A 63 8.96 12.84 -2.59
C SER A 63 8.18 13.38 -1.38
N VAL A 64 8.29 12.72 -0.22
CA VAL A 64 7.58 13.14 1.00
C VAL A 64 8.42 13.96 1.96
N ARG A 65 9.74 14.08 1.72
CA ARG A 65 10.66 14.81 2.60
C ARG A 65 10.17 16.22 2.94
N SER A 66 9.74 16.98 1.93
CA SER A 66 9.22 18.33 2.13
C SER A 66 7.95 18.37 3.00
N GLU A 67 7.08 17.35 2.92
CA GLU A 67 5.90 17.26 3.79
C GLU A 67 6.27 16.96 5.24
N VAL A 68 7.26 16.10 5.45
CA VAL A 68 7.78 15.72 6.77
C VAL A 68 8.41 16.93 7.45
N GLU A 69 9.24 17.69 6.72
CA GLU A 69 9.84 18.94 7.20
C GLU A 69 8.77 19.99 7.56
N LYS A 70 7.74 20.14 6.71
CA LYS A 70 6.61 21.05 6.98
C LYS A 70 5.81 20.66 8.23
N LYS A 71 5.82 19.38 8.60
CA LYS A 71 5.21 18.88 9.84
C LYS A 71 6.11 19.05 11.07
N GLY A 72 7.31 19.63 10.90
CA GLY A 72 8.29 19.82 11.98
C GLY A 72 8.94 18.52 12.44
N LEU A 73 8.84 17.45 11.64
CA LEU A 73 9.49 16.18 11.92
C LEU A 73 10.91 16.19 11.34
N LEU A 74 11.83 15.50 12.01
CA LEU A 74 13.19 15.28 11.49
C LEU A 74 13.10 14.46 10.21
N ALA A 75 13.61 14.98 9.10
CA ALA A 75 13.45 14.40 7.77
C ALA A 75 14.47 13.27 7.47
N THR A 76 14.63 12.35 8.41
CA THR A 76 15.47 11.15 8.24
C THR A 76 14.84 10.18 7.24
N LYS A 77 15.63 9.27 6.67
CA LYS A 77 15.12 8.28 5.70
C LYS A 77 14.03 7.40 6.32
N GLU A 78 14.22 7.01 7.57
CA GLU A 78 13.31 6.14 8.33
C GLU A 78 11.98 6.83 8.65
N SER A 79 12.04 8.09 9.08
CA SER A 79 10.84 8.87 9.41
C SER A 79 10.04 9.22 8.16
N CYS A 80 10.71 9.59 7.07
CA CYS A 80 10.06 9.84 5.78
C CYS A 80 9.41 8.57 5.24
N TRP A 81 10.08 7.42 5.35
CA TRP A 81 9.51 6.14 4.96
C TRP A 81 8.29 5.78 5.81
N ALA A 82 8.37 5.90 7.13
CA ALA A 82 7.25 5.67 8.03
C ALA A 82 6.07 6.60 7.72
N TYR A 83 6.36 7.88 7.42
CA TYR A 83 5.35 8.85 7.00
C TYR A 83 4.69 8.46 5.68
N TYR A 84 5.46 8.02 4.69
CA TYR A 84 4.95 7.54 3.41
C TYR A 84 4.00 6.34 3.58
N VAL A 85 4.42 5.35 4.37
CA VAL A 85 3.60 4.17 4.70
C VAL A 85 2.29 4.61 5.37
N GLN A 86 2.37 5.50 6.36
CA GLN A 86 1.18 6.00 7.05
C GLN A 86 0.24 6.76 6.12
N LYS A 87 0.78 7.58 5.22
CA LYS A 87 0.02 8.30 4.20
C LYS A 87 -0.70 7.33 3.27
N CYS A 88 -0.01 6.27 2.84
CA CYS A 88 -0.62 5.23 2.01
C CYS A 88 -1.76 4.51 2.74
N ARG A 89 -1.53 4.11 3.99
CA ARG A 89 -2.53 3.44 4.83
C ARG A 89 -3.78 4.30 5.05
N ASN A 90 -3.61 5.61 5.25
CA ASN A 90 -4.74 6.53 5.44
C ASN A 90 -5.58 6.73 4.17
N ASN A 91 -4.97 6.52 3.01
CA ASN A 91 -5.61 6.71 1.72
C ASN A 91 -6.16 5.41 1.11
N LEU A 92 -5.84 4.25 1.69
CA LEU A 92 -6.24 2.94 1.18
C LEU A 92 -7.45 2.39 1.93
N HIS A 93 -8.50 2.03 1.20
CA HIS A 93 -9.63 1.28 1.73
C HIS A 93 -9.76 -0.07 1.03
N VAL A 94 -9.62 -1.16 1.77
CA VAL A 94 -9.66 -2.52 1.23
C VAL A 94 -11.06 -3.11 1.46
N VAL A 95 -11.71 -3.54 0.38
CA VAL A 95 -13.08 -4.07 0.40
C VAL A 95 -13.09 -5.47 -0.19
N LEU A 96 -13.62 -6.43 0.57
CA LEU A 96 -13.90 -7.78 0.11
C LEU A 96 -15.38 -7.91 -0.25
N ALA A 97 -15.67 -8.17 -1.51
CA ALA A 97 -17.01 -8.52 -1.97
C ALA A 97 -17.14 -10.04 -1.99
N ARG A 98 -17.87 -10.58 -1.01
CA ARG A 98 -18.26 -11.99 -0.97
C ARG A 98 -19.65 -12.21 -1.54
N SER A 99 -19.84 -13.29 -2.26
CA SER A 99 -21.20 -13.76 -2.57
C SER A 99 -21.76 -14.51 -1.35
N PRO A 100 -23.02 -14.30 -0.95
CA PRO A 100 -23.63 -15.07 0.14
C PRO A 100 -23.86 -16.55 -0.19
N VAL A 101 -23.55 -16.99 -1.43
CA VAL A 101 -23.88 -18.34 -1.96
C VAL A 101 -22.62 -19.23 -2.12
N GLY A 102 -21.57 -19.01 -1.33
CA GLY A 102 -20.37 -19.88 -1.32
C GLY A 102 -20.26 -20.66 0.00
N GLU A 103 -20.00 -21.97 -0.08
CA GLU A 103 -19.82 -22.85 1.07
C GLU A 103 -18.84 -22.26 2.09
N THR A 104 -19.26 -22.26 3.35
CA THR A 104 -18.41 -22.08 4.51
C THR A 104 -17.28 -23.10 4.42
N LEU A 105 -16.06 -22.66 4.10
CA LEU A 105 -14.85 -23.44 4.35
C LEU A 105 -14.69 -23.67 5.86
#